data_AF-A0ABD6PQE4-F1
#
_entry.id   AF-A0ABD6PQE4-F1
#
_cell.length_a   1.000
_cell.length_b   1.000
_cell.length_c   1.000
_cell.angle_alpha   90.00
_cell.angle_beta   90.00
_cell.angle_gamma   90.00
#
_symmetry.space_group_name_H-M   'P 1'
#
loop_
_entity.id
_entity.type
_entity.pdbx_description
1 polymer ?
#
loop_
_entity_poly.entity_id
_entity_poly.type
_entity_poly.pdbx_seq_one_letter_code
_entity_poly.pdbx_strand_id
1 'polypeptide(L)'
;MRIMKKYILPILAVAALAGCESIYVPTLKEVPVRPTNVKKPKADSQVSATGYHLAPSHWADVSKIHDEARRLSTQVSQGSLTKVQAAQYLNRFRIQQVGRNSVDDSMYEVYLRSAVDSQRGEITTEQSKQYIQGALRGWQQRWKNMDTKPSNPAFTNFLMEVMGMQPLK
;
A
#
# COMPACT_ATOMS: atom_id res chain seq x y z
N MET A 1 -18.34 -70.29 7.20
CA MET A 1 -19.05 -69.35 6.31
C MET A 1 -20.46 -69.15 6.86
N ARG A 2 -20.75 -68.01 7.51
CA ARG A 2 -22.05 -67.69 8.14
C ARG A 2 -22.49 -66.27 7.72
N ILE A 3 -23.48 -66.25 6.83
CA ILE A 3 -24.69 -65.41 6.75
C ILE A 3 -24.59 -63.98 7.32
N MET A 4 -24.67 -63.01 6.40
CA MET A 4 -24.94 -61.58 6.66
C MET A 4 -26.31 -61.40 7.31
N LYS A 5 -26.38 -60.59 8.38
CA LYS A 5 -27.64 -60.09 8.95
C LYS A 5 -27.59 -58.57 8.97
N LYS A 6 -28.47 -57.97 8.17
CA LYS A 6 -28.68 -56.52 8.01
C LYS A 6 -29.15 -55.95 9.36
N TYR A 7 -28.46 -54.92 9.85
CA TYR A 7 -28.96 -54.09 10.93
C TYR A 7 -29.02 -52.64 10.48
N ILE A 8 -30.25 -52.15 10.53
CA ILE A 8 -30.73 -50.81 10.25
C ILE A 8 -30.15 -49.86 11.31
N LEU A 9 -29.67 -48.70 10.87
CA LEU A 9 -29.24 -47.59 11.73
C LEU A 9 -30.32 -47.20 12.75
N PRO A 10 -29.88 -46.68 13.91
CA PRO A 10 -30.45 -45.45 14.41
C PRO A 10 -29.38 -44.36 14.54
N ILE A 11 -29.73 -43.22 13.98
CA ILE A 11 -29.07 -41.92 14.06
C ILE A 11 -29.01 -41.50 15.53
N LEU A 12 -27.81 -41.29 16.07
CA LEU A 12 -27.60 -40.60 17.34
C LEU A 12 -26.90 -39.27 17.05
N ALA A 13 -27.72 -38.21 17.10
CA ALA A 13 -27.28 -36.84 17.10
C ALA A 13 -26.46 -36.56 18.36
N VAL A 14 -25.22 -36.07 18.20
CA VAL A 14 -24.45 -35.49 19.31
C VAL A 14 -24.13 -34.04 18.97
N ALA A 15 -24.72 -33.21 19.82
CA ALA A 15 -24.51 -31.80 20.11
C ALA A 15 -23.35 -31.07 19.44
N ALA A 16 -23.70 -29.93 18.86
CA ALA A 16 -22.81 -28.86 18.45
C ALA A 16 -21.90 -28.40 19.61
N LEU A 17 -20.59 -28.48 19.41
CA LEU A 17 -19.62 -27.57 20.01
C LEU A 17 -19.23 -26.58 18.92
N ALA A 18 -20.06 -25.55 18.76
CA ALA A 18 -19.63 -24.32 18.11
C ALA A 18 -18.54 -23.72 19.01
N GLY A 19 -17.28 -24.05 18.72
CA GLY A 19 -16.15 -23.31 19.24
C GLY A 19 -16.31 -21.87 18.80
N CYS A 20 -16.64 -20.99 19.74
CA CYS A 20 -16.48 -19.56 19.53
C CYS A 20 -14.98 -19.32 19.45
N GLU A 21 -14.42 -19.36 18.24
CA GLU A 21 -13.17 -18.64 18.00
C GLU A 21 -13.51 -17.17 18.22
N SER A 22 -13.21 -16.67 19.41
CA SER A 22 -13.17 -15.25 19.67
C SER A 22 -12.08 -14.71 18.75
N ILE A 23 -12.49 -14.21 17.59
CA ILE A 23 -11.64 -13.43 16.70
C ILE A 23 -11.08 -12.31 17.56
N TYR A 24 -9.82 -12.43 17.96
CA TYR A 24 -9.06 -11.35 18.56
C TYR A 24 -8.84 -10.33 17.44
N VAL A 25 -9.82 -9.44 17.28
CA VAL A 25 -9.68 -8.22 16.50
C VAL A 25 -8.83 -7.29 17.36
N PRO A 26 -7.56 -7.03 17.02
CA PRO A 26 -6.79 -6.04 17.75
C PRO A 26 -7.53 -4.72 17.59
N THR A 27 -8.05 -4.18 18.68
CA THR A 27 -8.63 -2.83 18.68
C THR A 27 -7.48 -1.88 18.35
N LEU A 28 -7.45 -1.41 17.10
CA LEU A 28 -6.59 -0.32 16.68
C LEU A 28 -7.01 0.89 17.52
N LYS A 29 -6.26 1.15 18.60
CA LYS A 29 -6.37 2.41 19.32
C LYS A 29 -6.01 3.52 18.35
N GLU A 30 -7.02 4.24 17.87
CA GLU A 30 -6.82 5.49 17.17
C GLU A 30 -6.08 6.43 18.12
N VAL A 31 -4.82 6.72 17.79
CA VAL A 31 -4.03 7.74 18.47
C VAL A 31 -4.70 9.09 18.14
N PRO A 32 -5.26 9.82 19.12
CA PRO A 32 -5.87 11.11 18.85
C PRO A 32 -4.75 12.13 18.60
N VAL A 33 -4.41 12.33 17.34
CA VAL A 33 -3.61 13.47 16.91
C VAL A 33 -4.57 14.55 16.47
N ARG A 34 -4.73 15.59 17.29
CA ARG A 34 -5.35 16.85 16.88
C ARG A 34 -4.60 17.37 15.66
N PRO A 35 -5.18 17.40 14.45
CA PRO A 35 -4.52 17.98 13.30
C PRO A 35 -4.69 19.50 13.37
N THR A 36 -3.62 20.23 13.66
CA THR A 36 -3.64 21.70 13.67
C THR A 36 -3.65 22.34 12.27
N ASN A 37 -3.77 21.55 11.19
CA ASN A 37 -3.94 22.11 9.85
C ASN A 37 -4.56 21.09 8.88
N VAL A 38 -5.88 21.00 8.83
CA VAL A 38 -6.58 20.19 7.81
C VAL A 38 -6.58 20.99 6.50
N LYS A 39 -5.51 20.88 5.73
CA LYS A 39 -5.55 21.23 4.30
C LYS A 39 -6.58 20.31 3.64
N LYS A 40 -7.61 20.87 2.99
CA LYS A 40 -8.54 20.08 2.16
C LYS A 40 -7.70 19.25 1.16
N PRO A 41 -8.00 17.95 0.98
CA PRO A 41 -7.30 17.14 0.00
C PRO A 41 -7.45 17.79 -1.38
N LYS A 42 -6.31 18.04 -2.03
CA LYS A 42 -6.28 18.56 -3.40
C LYS A 42 -6.96 17.51 -4.29
N ALA A 43 -8.00 17.90 -5.03
CA ALA A 43 -8.69 16.98 -5.94
C ALA A 43 -7.72 16.48 -7.02
N ASP A 44 -7.92 15.23 -7.48
CA ASP A 44 -7.12 14.61 -8.55
C ASP A 44 -7.14 15.53 -9.77
N SER A 45 -6.04 16.25 -9.97
CA SER A 45 -5.90 17.18 -11.08
C SER A 45 -5.36 16.39 -12.26
N GLN A 46 -6.26 15.64 -12.91
CA GLN A 46 -5.98 14.90 -14.14
C GLN A 46 -5.86 15.89 -15.30
N VAL A 47 -4.83 15.71 -16.12
CA VAL A 47 -4.52 16.57 -17.26
C VAL A 47 -4.47 15.71 -18.51
N SER A 48 -5.01 16.22 -19.61
CA SER A 48 -4.90 15.57 -20.92
C SER A 48 -3.43 15.42 -21.33
N ALA A 49 -3.14 14.35 -22.07
CA ALA A 49 -1.78 14.04 -22.52
C ALA A 49 -1.19 15.12 -23.45
N THR A 50 -2.03 15.77 -24.25
CA THR A 50 -1.63 16.88 -25.12
C THR A 50 -1.29 18.11 -24.27
N GLY A 51 -0.01 18.47 -24.22
CA GLY A 51 0.47 19.58 -23.38
C GLY A 51 0.64 19.22 -21.90
N TYR A 52 0.79 17.92 -21.60
CA TYR A 52 1.07 17.45 -20.25
C TYR A 52 2.33 18.13 -19.68
N HIS A 53 2.21 18.59 -18.45
CA HIS A 53 3.31 19.07 -17.64
C HIS A 53 3.07 18.69 -16.19
N LEU A 54 4.15 18.43 -15.47
CA LEU A 54 4.09 18.21 -14.03
C LEU A 54 3.62 19.48 -13.32
N ALA A 55 2.90 19.31 -12.21
CA ALA A 55 2.55 20.41 -11.34
C ALA A 55 3.81 21.20 -10.93
N PRO A 56 3.76 22.53 -10.83
CA PRO A 56 4.93 23.33 -10.44
C PRO A 56 5.54 22.93 -9.10
N SER A 57 4.73 22.39 -8.19
CA SER A 57 5.17 21.91 -6.86
C SER A 57 5.70 20.48 -6.86
N HIS A 58 5.68 19.75 -7.99
CA HIS A 58 5.88 18.31 -8.04
C HIS A 58 7.17 17.86 -7.35
N TRP A 59 8.33 18.40 -7.73
CA TRP A 59 9.61 18.00 -7.14
C TRP A 59 9.75 18.39 -5.67
N ALA A 60 9.11 19.48 -5.24
CA ALA A 60 9.05 19.84 -3.82
C ALA A 60 8.16 18.86 -3.03
N ASP A 61 7.11 18.34 -3.66
CA ASP A 61 6.24 17.32 -3.06
C ASP A 61 6.94 15.96 -2.98
N VAL A 62 7.70 15.58 -4.01
CA VAL A 62 8.58 14.38 -4.02
C VAL A 62 9.60 14.46 -2.88
N SER A 63 10.30 15.59 -2.72
CA SER A 63 11.28 15.79 -1.64
C SER A 63 10.64 15.64 -0.26
N LYS A 64 9.44 16.18 -0.05
CA LYS A 64 8.73 16.04 1.24
C LYS A 64 8.33 14.60 1.53
N ILE A 65 7.89 13.86 0.51
CA ILE A 65 7.59 12.43 0.64
C ILE A 65 8.86 11.65 0.99
N HIS A 66 9.99 11.99 0.38
CA HIS A 66 11.28 11.39 0.68
C HIS A 66 11.71 11.63 2.13
N ASP A 67 11.61 12.86 2.62
CA ASP A 67 11.96 13.21 4.00
C ASP A 67 11.07 12.47 5.02
N GLU A 68 9.77 12.39 4.76
CA GLU A 68 8.84 11.64 5.60
C GLU A 68 9.14 10.13 5.57
N ALA A 69 9.44 9.56 4.40
CA ALA A 69 9.82 8.16 4.27
C ALA A 69 11.11 7.86 5.06
N ARG A 70 12.09 8.77 5.05
CA ARG A 70 13.32 8.65 5.85
C ARG A 70 13.02 8.68 7.34
N ARG A 71 12.20 9.63 7.80
CA ARG A 71 11.76 9.73 9.20
C ARG A 71 11.08 8.44 9.67
N LEU A 72 10.16 7.91 8.88
CA LEU A 72 9.44 6.67 9.16
C LEU A 72 10.38 5.46 9.16
N SER A 73 11.33 5.39 8.22
CA SER A 73 12.34 4.32 8.18
C SER A 73 13.20 4.28 9.43
N THR A 74 13.61 5.43 9.97
CA THR A 74 14.30 5.51 11.27
C THR A 74 13.44 4.98 12.43
N GLN A 75 12.14 5.27 12.44
CA GLN A 75 11.23 4.73 13.47
C GLN A 75 11.07 3.21 13.35
N VAL A 76 11.12 2.67 12.13
CA VAL A 76 11.11 1.22 11.90
C VAL A 76 12.40 0.56 12.38
N SER A 77 13.56 1.15 12.07
CA SER A 77 14.85 0.59 12.52
C SER A 77 15.02 0.62 14.04
N GLN A 78 14.42 1.61 14.71
CA GLN A 78 14.35 1.71 16.17
C GLN A 78 13.29 0.77 16.80
N GLY A 79 12.52 0.04 16.01
CA GLY A 79 11.45 -0.83 16.49
C GLY A 79 10.22 -0.09 17.03
N SER A 80 10.16 1.24 16.88
CA SER A 80 9.02 2.06 17.31
C SER A 80 7.80 1.93 16.40
N LEU A 81 8.02 1.56 15.13
CA LEU A 81 6.98 1.27 14.16
C LEU A 81 7.29 -0.02 13.40
N THR A 82 6.24 -0.70 12.96
CA THR A 82 6.39 -1.81 11.99
C THR A 82 6.48 -1.27 10.55
N LYS A 83 7.01 -2.07 9.61
CA LYS A 83 7.09 -1.69 8.18
C LYS A 83 5.71 -1.36 7.63
N VAL A 84 4.69 -2.13 8.01
CA VAL A 84 3.30 -1.92 7.58
C VAL A 84 2.74 -0.60 8.13
N GLN A 85 2.97 -0.30 9.41
CA GLN A 85 2.55 0.97 10.01
C GLN A 85 3.23 2.16 9.32
N ALA A 86 4.53 2.08 9.08
CA ALA A 86 5.26 3.11 8.33
C ALA A 86 4.66 3.34 6.93
N ALA A 87 4.34 2.27 6.19
CA ALA A 87 3.69 2.38 4.90
C ALA A 87 2.30 3.06 5.00
N GLN A 88 1.51 2.77 6.03
CA GLN A 88 0.22 3.42 6.26
C GLN A 88 0.35 4.91 6.60
N TYR A 89 1.33 5.30 7.42
CA TYR A 89 1.62 6.70 7.69
C TYR A 89 2.04 7.45 6.42
N LEU A 90 2.93 6.86 5.62
CA LEU A 90 3.38 7.43 4.37
C LEU A 90 2.22 7.62 3.37
N ASN A 91 1.26 6.70 3.35
CA ASN A 91 0.05 6.81 2.53
C ASN A 91 -0.78 8.05 2.87
N ARG A 92 -1.05 8.24 4.17
CA ARG A 92 -1.79 9.41 4.64
C ARG A 92 -1.05 10.69 4.31
N PHE A 93 0.26 10.71 4.50
CA PHE A 93 1.09 11.85 4.18
C PHE A 93 1.04 12.20 2.69
N ARG A 94 1.26 11.23 1.78
CA ARG A 94 1.21 11.50 0.34
C ARG A 94 -0.16 12.05 -0.09
N ILE A 95 -1.25 11.52 0.45
CA ILE A 95 -2.61 11.97 0.09
C ILE A 95 -2.84 13.41 0.57
N GLN A 96 -2.34 13.76 1.76
CA GLN A 96 -2.39 15.15 2.26
C GLN A 96 -1.51 16.08 1.44
N GLN A 97 -0.37 15.58 0.93
CA GLN A 97 0.60 16.39 0.21
C GLN A 97 0.19 16.66 -1.24
N VAL A 98 -0.22 15.62 -1.98
CA VAL A 98 -0.48 15.72 -3.43
C VAL A 98 -1.92 15.41 -3.85
N GLY A 99 -2.76 14.94 -2.92
CA GLY A 99 -4.09 14.43 -3.24
C GLY A 99 -4.07 12.97 -3.63
N ARG A 100 -5.26 12.43 -3.93
CA ARG A 100 -5.36 11.08 -4.53
C ARG A 100 -5.15 11.17 -6.03
N ASN A 101 -4.45 10.21 -6.58
CA ASN A 101 -4.38 10.00 -8.02
C ASN A 101 -4.17 8.52 -8.31
N SER A 102 -4.65 8.05 -9.46
CA SER A 102 -4.69 6.62 -9.79
C SER A 102 -3.32 5.95 -9.86
N VAL A 103 -2.29 6.68 -10.29
CA VAL A 103 -0.93 6.16 -10.45
C VAL A 103 -0.27 5.96 -9.09
N ASP A 104 -0.31 6.97 -8.22
CA ASP A 104 0.24 6.90 -6.87
C ASP A 104 -0.56 5.94 -5.97
N ASP A 105 -1.89 5.91 -6.10
CA ASP A 105 -2.74 4.97 -5.35
C ASP A 105 -2.40 3.52 -5.73
N SER A 106 -2.24 3.23 -7.03
CA SER A 106 -1.83 1.90 -7.49
C SER A 106 -0.42 1.51 -7.05
N MET A 107 0.55 2.43 -7.17
CA MET A 107 1.91 2.15 -6.71
C MET A 107 1.99 2.00 -5.19
N TYR A 108 1.13 2.70 -4.45
CA TYR A 108 1.03 2.53 -3.00
C TYR A 108 0.55 1.13 -2.63
N GLU A 109 -0.41 0.54 -3.33
CA GLU A 109 -0.88 -0.82 -3.07
C GLU A 109 0.25 -1.85 -3.24
N VAL A 110 1.05 -1.73 -4.30
CA VAL A 110 2.23 -2.56 -4.53
C VAL A 110 3.25 -2.39 -3.40
N TYR A 111 3.52 -1.15 -3.00
CA TYR A 111 4.44 -0.84 -1.91
C TYR A 111 3.96 -1.40 -0.57
N LEU A 112 2.69 -1.24 -0.22
CA LEU A 112 2.10 -1.76 1.02
C LEU A 112 2.16 -3.28 1.06
N ARG A 113 1.77 -3.96 -0.02
CA ARG A 113 1.86 -5.41 -0.11
C ARG A 113 3.28 -5.89 0.12
N SER A 114 4.25 -5.26 -0.55
CA SER A 114 5.67 -5.53 -0.38
C SER A 114 6.13 -5.37 1.09
N ALA A 115 5.63 -4.35 1.79
CA ALA A 115 5.91 -4.15 3.20
C ALA A 115 5.30 -5.23 4.11
N VAL A 116 4.07 -5.68 3.81
CA VAL A 116 3.39 -6.78 4.54
C VAL A 116 4.16 -8.08 4.35
N ASP A 117 4.42 -8.47 3.10
CA ASP A 117 5.08 -9.73 2.75
C ASP A 117 6.51 -9.75 3.32
N SER A 118 7.22 -8.60 3.27
CA SER A 118 8.55 -8.46 3.87
C SER A 118 8.54 -8.51 5.39
N GLN A 119 7.49 -8.02 6.04
CA GLN A 119 7.35 -8.08 7.49
C GLN A 119 7.05 -9.52 7.98
N ARG A 120 6.33 -10.31 7.17
CA ARG A 120 6.05 -11.72 7.45
C ARG A 120 7.23 -12.65 7.14
N GLY A 121 8.28 -12.13 6.50
CA GLY A 121 9.41 -12.93 6.02
C GLY A 121 9.10 -13.75 4.77
N GLU A 122 7.97 -13.48 4.10
CA GLU A 122 7.60 -14.15 2.84
C GLU A 122 8.51 -13.70 1.69
N ILE A 123 8.97 -12.43 1.74
CA ILE A 123 9.95 -11.90 0.78
C ILE A 123 11.10 -11.18 1.48
N THR A 124 12.29 -11.31 0.88
CA THR A 124 13.46 -10.54 1.25
C THR A 124 13.34 -9.09 0.80
N THR A 125 14.19 -8.23 1.36
CA THR A 125 14.31 -6.82 0.92
C THR A 125 14.65 -6.71 -0.57
N GLU A 126 15.45 -7.62 -1.11
CA GLU A 126 15.82 -7.59 -2.53
C GLU A 126 14.65 -7.97 -3.44
N GLN A 127 13.91 -9.02 -3.08
CA GLN A 127 12.67 -9.39 -3.79
C GLN A 127 11.62 -8.28 -3.71
N SER A 128 11.50 -7.61 -2.56
CA SER A 128 10.66 -6.43 -2.37
C SER A 128 11.01 -5.30 -3.36
N LYS A 129 12.30 -4.99 -3.52
CA LYS A 129 12.78 -4.01 -4.51
C LYS A 129 12.47 -4.43 -5.94
N GLN A 130 12.75 -5.69 -6.30
CA GLN A 130 12.48 -6.22 -7.63
C GLN A 130 10.99 -6.15 -7.98
N TYR A 131 10.11 -6.48 -7.02
CA TYR A 131 8.66 -6.38 -7.20
C TYR A 131 8.21 -4.95 -7.47
N ILE A 132 8.70 -3.98 -6.67
CA ILE A 132 8.40 -2.56 -6.87
C ILE A 132 8.94 -2.06 -8.22
N GLN A 133 10.19 -2.41 -8.58
CA GLN A 133 10.78 -2.05 -9.88
C GLN A 133 9.97 -2.61 -11.06
N GLY A 134 9.46 -3.83 -10.95
CA GLY A 134 8.58 -4.43 -11.96
C GLY A 134 7.32 -3.61 -12.19
N ALA A 135 6.64 -3.20 -11.10
CA ALA A 135 5.47 -2.34 -11.16
C ALA A 135 5.78 -0.96 -11.76
N LEU A 136 6.91 -0.35 -11.35
CA LEU A 136 7.36 0.95 -11.88
C LEU A 136 7.62 0.88 -13.39
N ARG A 137 8.27 -0.18 -13.89
CA ARG A 137 8.48 -0.38 -15.34
C ARG A 137 7.15 -0.50 -16.08
N GLY A 138 6.20 -1.24 -15.51
CA GLY A 138 4.84 -1.34 -16.06
C GLY A 138 4.17 0.03 -16.18
N TRP A 139 4.29 0.87 -15.14
CA TRP A 139 3.77 2.24 -15.18
C TRP A 139 4.48 3.13 -16.21
N GLN A 140 5.81 3.05 -16.34
CA GLN A 140 6.55 3.79 -17.39
C GLN A 140 6.08 3.44 -18.81
N GLN A 141 5.76 2.17 -19.06
CA GLN A 141 5.22 1.74 -20.35
C GLN A 141 3.80 2.27 -20.57
N ARG A 142 2.92 2.13 -19.58
CA ARG A 142 1.53 2.61 -19.64
C ARG A 142 1.48 4.13 -19.82
N TRP A 143 2.35 4.86 -19.13
CA TRP A 143 2.42 6.32 -19.14
C TRP A 143 2.46 6.91 -20.55
N LYS A 144 3.22 6.29 -21.46
CA LYS A 144 3.36 6.75 -22.85
C LYS A 144 2.02 6.77 -23.60
N ASN A 145 1.13 5.83 -23.27
CA ASN A 145 -0.14 5.60 -23.97
C ASN A 145 -1.35 6.09 -23.16
N MET A 146 -1.15 6.79 -22.05
CA MET A 146 -2.25 7.35 -21.26
C MET A 146 -2.75 8.66 -21.86
N ASP A 147 -4.04 8.73 -22.15
CA ASP A 147 -4.72 9.95 -22.61
C ASP A 147 -4.91 10.99 -21.49
N THR A 148 -5.07 10.53 -20.26
CA THR A 148 -5.19 11.36 -19.06
C THR A 148 -4.12 10.95 -18.07
N LYS A 149 -3.35 11.93 -17.59
CA LYS A 149 -2.24 11.73 -16.67
C LYS A 149 -2.46 12.58 -15.43
N PRO A 150 -2.18 12.06 -14.23
CA PRO A 150 -2.20 12.91 -13.04
C PRO A 150 -1.09 13.95 -13.14
N SER A 151 -1.38 15.20 -12.85
CA SER A 151 -0.37 16.28 -12.87
C SER A 151 0.71 16.12 -11.81
N ASN A 152 0.50 15.30 -10.77
CA ASN A 152 1.41 15.17 -9.65
C ASN A 152 1.58 13.72 -9.16
N PRO A 153 2.25 12.83 -9.93
CA PRO A 153 2.55 11.46 -9.53
C PRO A 153 3.76 11.40 -8.58
N ALA A 154 3.73 12.20 -7.51
CA ALA A 154 4.91 12.44 -6.66
C ALA A 154 5.34 11.18 -5.90
N PHE A 155 4.39 10.37 -5.42
CA PHE A 155 4.75 9.15 -4.70
C PHE A 155 5.43 8.14 -5.63
N THR A 156 4.91 8.01 -6.86
CA THR A 156 5.49 7.13 -7.88
C THR A 156 6.88 7.61 -8.29
N ASN A 157 7.05 8.92 -8.53
CA ASN A 157 8.37 9.47 -8.88
C ASN A 157 9.37 9.40 -7.72
N PHE A 158 8.93 9.55 -6.46
CA PHE A 158 9.75 9.24 -5.28
C PHE A 158 10.27 7.79 -5.33
N LEU A 159 9.39 6.81 -5.60
CA LEU A 159 9.83 5.42 -5.71
C LEU A 159 10.79 5.21 -6.90
N MET A 160 10.60 5.92 -8.01
CA MET A 160 11.52 5.87 -9.14
C MET A 160 12.91 6.40 -8.76
N GLU A 161 13.00 7.52 -8.04
CA GLU A 161 14.28 8.06 -7.55
C GLU A 161 14.99 7.07 -6.63
N VAL A 162 14.30 6.51 -5.65
CA VAL A 162 14.86 5.51 -4.73
C VAL A 162 15.38 4.28 -5.47
N MET A 163 14.75 3.91 -6.59
CA MET A 163 15.14 2.76 -7.41
C MET A 163 16.12 3.10 -8.53
N GLY A 164 16.58 4.36 -8.65
CA GLY A 164 17.47 4.81 -9.73
C GLY A 164 16.84 4.78 -11.12
N MET A 165 15.52 4.91 -11.21
CA MET A 165 14.74 4.85 -12.44
C MET A 165 14.36 6.24 -12.96
N GLN A 166 14.08 6.35 -14.25
CA GLN A 166 13.61 7.60 -14.85
C GLN A 166 12.20 7.96 -14.38
N PRO A 167 11.93 9.21 -14.00
CA PRO A 167 10.62 9.64 -13.53
C PRO A 167 9.56 9.66 -14.64
N LEU A 168 8.29 9.58 -14.23
CA LEU A 168 7.12 9.86 -15.08
C LEU A 168 7.01 11.37 -15.32
N LYS A 169 7.20 11.78 -16.57
CA LYS A 169 7.11 13.18 -17.02
C LYS A 169 6.48 13.28 -18.40
#